data_AF-A0A925VNB0-F1
#
_entry.id   AF-A0A925VNB0-F1
#
_cell.length_a   1.000
_cell.length_b   1.000
_cell.length_c   1.000
_cell.angle_alpha   90.00
_cell.angle_beta   90.00
_cell.angle_gamma   90.00
#
_symmetry.space_group_name_H-M   'P 1'
#
loop_
_entity.id
_entity.type
_entity.pdbx_description
1 polymer ?
#
loop_
_entity_poly.entity_id
_entity_poly.type
_entity_poly.pdbx_seq_one_letter_code
_entity_poly.pdbx_strand_id
1 'polypeptide(L)'
;MVAAADPRLKQIAQKLKQLRLGKGYSSYEAFAFDHELPRVGYGRHEQGSNLTLNSLLRLLDIHQISLADFFADMPNVQAAIN
;
A
#
# COMPACT_ATOMS: atom_id res chain seq x y z
N MET A 1 -11.07 19.92 -11.08
CA MET A 1 -10.89 19.42 -9.69
C MET A 1 -10.59 17.93 -9.79
N VAL A 2 -9.42 17.49 -9.32
CA VAL A 2 -9.11 16.05 -9.28
C VAL A 2 -10.06 15.43 -8.28
N ALA A 3 -10.83 14.41 -8.67
CA ALA A 3 -11.69 13.67 -7.76
C ALA A 3 -10.88 13.30 -6.51
N ALA A 4 -11.40 13.61 -5.33
CA ALA A 4 -10.72 13.28 -4.08
C ALA A 4 -10.34 11.78 -4.11
N ALA A 5 -9.06 11.47 -3.89
CA ALA A 5 -8.59 10.09 -3.91
C ALA A 5 -9.45 9.22 -2.98
N ASP A 6 -9.91 8.08 -3.49
CA ASP A 6 -10.79 7.16 -2.77
C ASP A 6 -10.23 6.88 -1.36
N PRO A 7 -11.04 7.05 -0.30
CA PRO A 7 -10.55 6.87 1.06
C PRO A 7 -9.97 5.47 1.30
N ARG A 8 -10.44 4.45 0.57
CA ARG A 8 -9.93 3.08 0.65
C ARG A 8 -8.49 2.99 0.14
N LEU A 9 -8.12 3.76 -0.90
CA LEU A 9 -6.74 3.82 -1.39
C LEU A 9 -5.80 4.41 -0.33
N LYS A 10 -6.27 5.40 0.44
CA LYS A 10 -5.49 5.96 1.55
C LYS A 10 -5.28 4.95 2.67
N GLN A 11 -6.29 4.14 2.99
CA GLN A 11 -6.15 3.09 4.00
C GLN A 11 -5.14 2.02 3.56
N ILE A 12 -5.21 1.56 2.31
CA ILE A 12 -4.25 0.61 1.74
C ILE A 12 -2.84 1.19 1.80
N ALA A 13 -2.65 2.43 1.37
CA ALA A 13 -1.37 3.12 1.38
C ALA A 13 -0.77 3.24 2.79
N GLN A 14 -1.59 3.62 3.77
CA GLN A 14 -1.18 3.68 5.18
C GLN A 14 -0.78 2.30 5.69
N LYS A 15 -1.55 1.25 5.39
CA LYS A 15 -1.22 -0.11 5.82
C LYS A 15 0.09 -0.60 5.20
N LEU A 16 0.32 -0.39 3.91
CA LEU A 16 1.60 -0.70 3.25
C LEU A 16 2.78 0.02 3.91
N LYS A 17 2.59 1.29 4.28
CA LYS A 17 3.60 2.07 5.02
C LYS A 17 3.89 1.48 6.39
N GLN A 18 2.86 1.06 7.14
CA GLN A 18 3.06 0.40 8.43
C GLN A 18 3.80 -0.92 8.29
N LEU A 19 3.49 -1.72 7.27
CA LEU A 19 4.21 -2.97 7.01
C LEU A 19 5.69 -2.75 6.74
N ARG A 20 6.04 -1.70 5.99
CA ARG A 20 7.44 -1.31 5.79
C ARG A 20 8.11 -0.89 7.10
N LEU A 21 7.47 -0.01 7.86
CA LEU A 21 8.00 0.46 9.15
C LEU A 21 8.20 -0.70 10.13
N GLY A 22 7.27 -1.66 10.16
CA GLY A 22 7.35 -2.88 10.97
C GLY A 22 8.53 -3.80 10.60
N LYS A 23 9.05 -3.70 9.38
CA LYS A 23 10.30 -4.35 8.96
C LYS A 23 11.57 -3.58 9.30
N GLY A 24 11.46 -2.41 9.95
CA GLY A 24 12.60 -1.58 10.37
C GLY A 24 13.07 -0.56 9.32
N TYR A 25 12.37 -0.43 8.18
CA TYR A 25 12.74 0.53 7.14
C TYR A 25 12.16 1.92 7.44
N SER A 26 13.01 2.90 7.74
CA SER A 26 12.60 4.30 7.87
C SER A 26 12.33 4.97 6.52
N SER A 27 13.05 4.57 5.47
CA SER A 27 12.91 5.09 4.11
C SER A 27 12.22 4.10 3.16
N TYR A 28 11.27 4.60 2.36
CA TYR A 28 10.65 3.84 1.28
C TYR A 28 11.65 3.51 0.17
N GLU A 29 12.69 4.32 -0.02
CA GLU A 29 13.72 4.10 -1.03
C GLU A 29 14.60 2.91 -0.67
N ALA A 30 14.95 2.78 0.62
CA ALA A 30 15.71 1.64 1.13
C ALA A 30 14.92 0.34 0.97
N PHE A 31 13.64 0.34 1.40
CA PHE A 31 12.76 -0.81 1.22
C PHE A 31 12.60 -1.20 -0.25
N ALA A 32 12.40 -0.21 -1.12
CA ALA A 32 12.24 -0.47 -2.55
C ALA A 32 13.53 -1.00 -3.19
N PHE A 33 14.69 -0.54 -2.75
CA PHE A 33 15.98 -1.04 -3.22
C PHE A 33 16.20 -2.50 -2.81
N ASP A 34 16.01 -2.83 -1.54
CA ASP A 34 16.26 -4.18 -0.99
C ASP A 34 15.32 -5.24 -1.56
N HIS A 35 14.12 -4.84 -2.02
CA HIS A 35 13.11 -5.74 -2.58
C HIS A 35 12.91 -5.59 -4.10
N GLU A 36 13.86 -4.92 -4.77
CA GLU A 36 13.88 -4.73 -6.23
C GLU A 36 12.57 -4.15 -6.80
N LEU A 37 11.98 -3.20 -6.05
CA LEU A 37 10.78 -2.49 -6.43
C LEU A 37 11.12 -1.17 -7.16
N PRO A 38 10.28 -0.73 -8.12
CA PRO A 38 10.42 0.60 -8.68
C PRO A 38 10.24 1.67 -7.59
N ARG A 39 11.33 2.37 -7.20
CA ARG A 39 11.35 3.33 -6.08
C ARG A 39 10.22 4.37 -6.15
N VAL A 40 10.06 4.99 -7.32
CA VAL A 40 9.02 6.01 -7.56
C VAL A 40 7.62 5.41 -7.50
N GLY A 41 7.44 4.20 -8.03
CA GLY A 41 6.15 3.49 -8.01
C GLY A 41 5.74 3.18 -6.58
N TYR A 42 6.63 2.56 -5.81
CA TYR A 42 6.38 2.21 -4.42
C TYR A 42 6.10 3.44 -3.54
N GLY A 43 6.89 4.51 -3.67
CA GLY A 43 6.66 5.76 -2.94
C GLY A 43 5.28 6.37 -3.23
N ARG A 44 4.79 6.27 -4.46
CA ARG A 44 3.43 6.72 -4.82
C ARG A 44 2.35 5.82 -4.21
N HIS A 45 2.58 4.51 -4.12
CA HIS A 45 1.64 3.58 -3.51
C HIS A 45 1.45 3.87 -2.01
N GLU A 46 2.52 4.21 -1.29
CA GLU A 46 2.42 4.68 0.11
C GLU A 46 1.72 6.04 0.27
N GLN A 47 1.48 6.77 -0.83
CA GLN A 47 0.75 8.04 -0.85
C GLN A 47 -0.71 7.88 -1.33
N GLY A 48 -1.16 6.66 -1.64
CA GLY A 48 -2.52 6.40 -2.09
C GLY A 48 -2.73 6.54 -3.59
N SER A 49 -1.65 6.46 -4.39
CA SER A 49 -1.79 6.32 -5.84
C SER A 49 -2.49 5.01 -6.21
N ASN A 50 -3.05 4.96 -7.41
CA ASN A 50 -3.60 3.72 -7.94
C ASN A 50 -2.51 2.63 -7.96
N LEU A 51 -2.86 1.45 -7.43
CA LEU A 51 -2.03 0.27 -7.31
C LEU A 51 -2.70 -0.86 -8.09
N THR A 52 -1.94 -1.57 -8.92
CA THR A 52 -2.47 -2.77 -9.59
C THR A 52 -2.52 -3.94 -8.61
N LEU A 53 -3.42 -4.90 -8.84
CA LEU A 53 -3.49 -6.11 -8.01
C LEU A 53 -2.17 -6.90 -8.03
N ASN A 54 -1.47 -6.98 -9.17
CA ASN A 54 -0.16 -7.65 -9.24
C ASN A 54 0.88 -6.98 -8.33
N SER A 55 0.92 -5.64 -8.31
CA SER A 55 1.81 -4.91 -7.41
C SER A 55 1.42 -5.11 -5.94
N LEU A 56 0.13 -5.16 -5.63
CA LEU A 56 -0.34 -5.50 -4.28
C LEU A 56 0.13 -6.90 -3.87
N LEU A 57 -0.14 -7.92 -4.68
CA LEU A 57 0.25 -9.31 -4.39
C LEU A 57 1.76 -9.44 -4.16
N ARG A 58 2.58 -8.82 -5.02
CA ARG A 58 4.04 -8.79 -4.83
C ARG A 58 4.46 -8.17 -3.49
N LEU A 59 3.81 -7.09 -3.06
CA LEU A 59 4.06 -6.47 -1.76
C LEU A 59 3.65 -7.41 -0.62
N LEU A 60 2.52 -8.09 -0.74
CA LEU A 60 2.06 -9.07 0.26
C LEU A 60 3.03 -10.24 0.38
N ASP A 61 3.54 -10.76 -0.73
CA ASP A 61 4.55 -11.83 -0.75
C ASP A 61 5.84 -11.40 -0.06
N ILE A 62 6.32 -10.18 -0.32
CA ILE A 62 7.47 -9.59 0.37
C ILE A 62 7.24 -9.58 1.89
N HIS A 63 6.03 -9.25 2.33
CA HIS A 63 5.66 -9.21 3.75
C HIS A 63 5.27 -10.56 4.33
N GLN A 64 5.15 -11.61 3.52
CA GLN A 64 4.67 -12.95 3.92
C GLN A 64 3.27 -12.89 4.58
N ILE A 65 2.36 -12.10 4.01
CA ILE A 65 1.00 -11.90 4.51
C ILE A 65 0.00 -12.32 3.43
N SER A 66 -1.09 -12.98 3.82
CA SER A 66 -2.14 -13.35 2.86
C SER A 66 -3.03 -12.15 2.49
N LEU A 67 -3.73 -12.24 1.35
CA LEU A 67 -4.71 -11.22 0.97
C LEU A 67 -5.79 -11.04 2.05
N ALA A 68 -6.26 -12.14 2.65
CA ALA A 68 -7.27 -12.11 3.70
C ALA A 68 -6.77 -11.36 4.95
N ASP A 69 -5.57 -11.70 5.44
CA ASP A 69 -4.97 -11.05 6.60
C ASP A 69 -4.68 -9.56 6.34
N PHE A 70 -4.33 -9.22 5.10
CA PHE A 70 -4.12 -7.83 4.72
C PHE A 70 -5.41 -6.99 4.81
N PHE A 71 -6.59 -7.56 4.56
CA PHE A 71 -7.85 -6.81 4.62
C PHE A 71 -8.64 -7.01 5.93
N ALA A 72 -8.24 -7.96 6.79
CA ALA A 72 -9.02 -8.39 7.95
C ALA A 72 -9.31 -7.28 8.99
N ASP A 73 -8.39 -6.34 9.19
CA ASP A 73 -8.46 -5.26 10.17
C ASP A 73 -8.76 -3.88 9.54
N MET A 74 -9.10 -3.85 8.24
CA MET A 74 -9.35 -2.59 7.56
C MET A 74 -10.72 -2.02 7.96
N PRO A 75 -10.81 -0.71 8.28
CA PRO A 75 -12.08 -0.09 8.64
C PRO A 75 -13.07 -0.15 7.48
N ASN A 76 -14.33 -0.45 7.78
CA ASN A 76 -15.40 -0.44 6.80
C ASN A 76 -15.71 1.01 6.37
N VAL A 77 -15.12 1.43 5.25
CA VAL A 77 -15.32 2.75 4.64
C VAL A 77 -15.92 2.56 3.26
N GLN A 78 -17.11 3.12 3.06
CA GLN A 78 -17.78 3.11 1.77
C GLN A 78 -17.50 4.42 1.04
N ALA A 79 -17.08 4.33 -0.23
CA ALA A 79 -17.09 5.51 -1.10
C ALA A 79 -18.54 5.88 -1.40
N ALA A 80 -18.88 7.17 -1.31
CA ALA A 80 -20.18 7.65 -1.75
C ALA A 80 -20.31 7.37 -3.26
N ILE A 81 -21.33 6.61 -3.64
CA ILE A 81 -21.71 6.44 -5.04
C ILE A 81 -22.52 7.69 -5.39
N ASN A 82 -21.95 8.57 -6.23
CA ASN A 82 -22.71 9.64 -6.89
C ASN A 82 -23.34 9.11 -8.17
#